data_AF-A0AB39R6Z9-F1
#
_entry.id   AF-A0AB39R6Z9-F1
#
_cell.length_a   1.000
_cell.length_b   1.000
_cell.length_c   1.000
_cell.angle_alpha   90.00
_cell.angle_beta   90.00
_cell.angle_gamma   90.00
#
_symmetry.space_group_name_H-M   'P 1'
#
loop_
_entity.id
_entity.type
_entity.pdbx_description
1 polymer ?
#
loop_
_entity_poly.entity_id
_entity_poly.type
_entity_poly.pdbx_seq_one_letter_code
_entity_poly.pdbx_strand_id
1 'polypeptide(L)'
;MPETQELGTAEDLVERVAAIDVAKASGMVCMRLPHETRTGRRVQEVWNVPSTTTAILELGDRLVCQGVTRVVMEATGAYVRREGA
;
A
#
# COMPACT_ATOMS: atom_id res chain seq x y z
N MET A 1 8.17 15.03 -24.49
CA MET A 1 9.38 15.10 -23.66
C MET A 1 9.15 14.17 -22.48
N PRO A 2 9.95 13.13 -22.26
CA PRO A 2 9.81 12.32 -21.05
C PRO A 2 10.08 13.20 -19.83
N GLU A 3 9.25 13.06 -18.81
CA GLU A 3 9.41 13.75 -17.54
C GLU A 3 10.55 13.09 -16.75
N THR A 4 11.63 13.82 -16.51
CA THR A 4 12.73 13.33 -15.68
C THR A 4 12.33 13.45 -14.21
N GLN A 5 12.03 12.32 -13.57
CA GLN A 5 11.82 12.28 -12.13
C GLN A 5 13.16 12.10 -11.42
N GLU A 6 13.44 12.97 -10.45
CA GLU A 6 14.52 12.74 -9.50
C GLU A 6 14.14 11.58 -8.58
N LEU A 7 15.03 10.58 -8.47
CA LEU A 7 14.85 9.43 -7.58
C LEU A 7 15.39 9.80 -6.20
N GLY A 8 14.61 9.49 -5.16
CA GLY A 8 15.06 9.64 -3.77
C GLY A 8 16.30 8.80 -3.46
N THR A 9 17.11 9.25 -2.51
CA THR A 9 18.29 8.51 -2.06
C THR A 9 17.88 7.33 -1.16
N ALA A 10 18.83 6.49 -0.75
CA ALA A 10 18.56 5.42 0.21
C ALA A 10 18.00 5.94 1.56
N GLU A 11 18.25 7.21 1.87
CA GLU A 11 17.77 7.92 3.06
C GLU A 11 16.27 8.30 2.93
N ASP A 12 15.77 8.42 1.70
CA ASP A 12 14.35 8.69 1.39
C ASP A 12 13.50 7.40 1.35
N LEU A 13 14.11 6.22 1.51
CA LEU A 13 13.40 4.94 1.49
C LEU A 13 12.55 4.77 2.74
N VAL A 14 11.25 5.02 2.58
CA VAL A 14 10.25 4.81 3.63
C VAL A 14 10.37 3.37 4.18
N GLU A 15 10.58 3.26 5.49
CA GLU A 15 10.89 1.98 6.14
C GLU A 15 9.71 1.03 6.19
N ARG A 16 8.50 1.57 6.38
CA ARG A 16 7.24 0.83 6.54
C ARG A 16 6.26 1.26 5.47
N VAL A 17 6.06 0.41 4.47
CA VAL A 17 5.29 0.74 3.26
C VAL A 17 4.31 -0.36 2.90
N ALA A 18 3.23 0.02 2.22
CA ALA A 18 2.37 -0.91 1.52
C ALA A 18 2.10 -0.43 0.09
N ALA A 19 1.99 -1.37 -0.83
CA ALA A 19 1.43 -1.17 -2.17
C ALA A 19 0.14 -1.96 -2.28
N ILE A 20 -0.90 -1.36 -2.86
CA ILE A 20 -2.21 -1.97 -3.03
C ILE A 20 -2.62 -1.83 -4.49
N ASP A 21 -2.89 -2.95 -5.15
CA ASP A 21 -3.53 -3.01 -6.47
C ASP A 21 -4.98 -3.43 -6.28
N VAL A 22 -5.94 -2.54 -6.56
CA VAL A 22 -7.38 -2.76 -6.31
C VAL A 22 -8.11 -3.04 -7.62
N ALA A 23 -8.66 -4.25 -7.73
CA ALA A 23 -9.61 -4.63 -8.78
C ALA A 23 -11.06 -4.61 -8.26
N LYS A 24 -12.01 -4.92 -9.14
CA LYS A 24 -13.46 -4.78 -8.87
C LYS A 24 -13.95 -5.55 -7.64
N ALA A 25 -13.45 -6.77 -7.41
CA ALA A 25 -13.92 -7.64 -6.32
C ALA A 25 -12.86 -7.89 -5.24
N SER A 26 -11.59 -7.69 -5.57
CA SER A 26 -10.45 -7.96 -4.69
C SER A 26 -9.32 -6.98 -4.95
N GLY A 27 -8.46 -6.77 -3.95
CA GLY A 27 -7.18 -6.12 -4.11
C GLY A 27 -6.02 -7.03 -3.68
N MET A 28 -4.86 -6.82 -4.27
CA MET A 28 -3.60 -7.42 -3.87
C MET A 28 -2.81 -6.41 -3.04
N VAL A 29 -2.43 -6.81 -1.83
CA VAL A 29 -1.63 -5.99 -0.92
C VAL A 29 -0.22 -6.56 -0.85
N CYS A 30 0.77 -5.70 -0.94
CA CYS A 30 2.17 -6.00 -0.68
C CYS A 30 2.67 -5.05 0.42
N MET A 31 2.91 -5.56 1.62
CA MET A 31 3.44 -4.79 2.74
C MET A 31 4.91 -5.14 2.96
N ARG A 32 5.73 -4.13 3.22
CA ARG A 32 7.16 -4.28 3.52
C ARG A 32 7.54 -3.50 4.76
N LEU A 33 8.11 -4.21 5.73
CA LEU A 33 8.50 -3.68 7.04
C LEU A 33 9.97 -4.01 7.35
N PRO A 34 10.64 -3.28 8.25
CA PRO A 34 11.93 -3.70 8.81
C PRO A 34 11.81 -5.06 9.50
N HIS A 35 12.85 -5.88 9.39
CA HIS A 35 12.90 -7.14 10.12
C HIS A 35 13.17 -6.88 11.60
N GLU A 36 12.34 -7.44 12.49
CA GLU A 36 12.38 -7.17 13.94
C GLU A 36 13.74 -7.43 14.58
N THR A 37 14.42 -8.52 14.19
CA THR A 37 15.69 -8.94 14.79
C THR A 37 16.93 -8.82 13.90
N ARG A 38 16.78 -8.49 12.61
CA ARG A 38 17.88 -8.49 11.63
C ARG A 38 18.03 -7.12 11.01
N THR A 39 18.94 -6.32 11.55
CA THR A 39 19.24 -4.96 11.07
C THR A 39 19.51 -4.95 9.57
N GLY A 40 18.90 -3.99 8.85
CA GLY A 40 19.04 -3.85 7.40
C GLY A 40 18.28 -4.88 6.56
N ARG A 41 17.60 -5.87 7.17
CA ARG A 41 16.69 -6.77 6.46
C ARG A 41 15.26 -6.26 6.54
N ARG A 42 14.43 -6.68 5.59
CA ARG A 42 13.00 -6.39 5.52
C ARG A 42 12.19 -7.67 5.39
N VAL A 43 10.97 -7.66 5.92
CA VAL A 43 9.97 -8.70 5.74
C VAL A 43 8.94 -8.18 4.75
N GLN A 44 8.50 -9.06 3.84
CA GLN A 44 7.45 -8.77 2.89
C GLN A 44 6.30 -9.75 3.08
N GLU A 45 5.09 -9.23 3.17
CA GLU A 45 3.85 -9.99 3.17
C GLU A 45 3.04 -9.60 1.94
N VAL A 46 2.53 -10.60 1.22
CA VAL A 46 1.65 -10.38 0.06
C VAL A 46 0.39 -11.20 0.26
N TRP A 47 -0.78 -10.55 0.19
CA TRP A 47 -2.06 -11.23 0.39
C TRP A 47 -3.18 -10.55 -0.39
N ASN A 48 -4.26 -11.30 -0.61
CA ASN A 48 -5.49 -10.76 -1.21
C ASN A 48 -6.43 -10.22 -0.13
N VAL A 49 -7.12 -9.14 -0.44
CA VAL A 49 -8.23 -8.57 0.36
C VAL A 49 -9.47 -8.44 -0.53
N PRO A 50 -10.70 -8.65 -0.01
CA PRO A 50 -11.90 -8.24 -0.72
C PRO A 50 -11.94 -6.71 -0.92
N SER A 51 -12.50 -6.24 -2.04
CA SER A 51 -12.70 -4.81 -2.31
C SER A 51 -14.01 -4.27 -1.70
N THR A 52 -14.48 -4.85 -0.60
CA THR A 52 -15.66 -4.37 0.14
C THR A 52 -15.25 -3.31 1.15
N THR A 53 -16.13 -2.34 1.44
CA THR A 53 -15.82 -1.25 2.39
C THR A 53 -15.31 -1.78 3.73
N THR A 54 -15.94 -2.81 4.29
CA THR A 54 -15.51 -3.43 5.55
C THR A 54 -14.09 -3.97 5.47
N ALA A 55 -13.77 -4.74 4.42
CA ALA A 55 -12.44 -5.33 4.26
C ALA A 55 -11.35 -4.26 4.03
N ILE A 56 -11.69 -3.16 3.34
CA ILE A 56 -10.77 -2.04 3.14
C ILE A 56 -10.52 -1.27 4.45
N LEU A 57 -11.55 -1.10 5.30
CA LEU A 57 -11.38 -0.50 6.63
C LEU A 57 -10.52 -1.38 7.53
N GLU A 58 -10.77 -2.69 7.56
CA GLU A 58 -9.94 -3.66 8.31
C GLU A 58 -8.49 -3.69 7.80
N LEU A 59 -8.28 -3.57 6.48
CA LEU A 59 -6.96 -3.39 5.91
C LEU A 59 -6.31 -2.09 6.43
N GLY A 60 -7.04 -0.98 6.42
CA GLY A 60 -6.58 0.30 6.96
C GLY A 60 -6.10 0.19 8.41
N ASP A 61 -6.92 -0.42 9.27
CA ASP A 61 -6.58 -0.66 10.67
C ASP A 61 -5.32 -1.52 10.81
N ARG A 62 -5.19 -2.59 10.01
CA ARG A 62 -3.99 -3.43 10.00
C ARG A 62 -2.75 -2.65 9.61
N LEU A 63 -2.81 -1.82 8.56
CA LEU A 63 -1.67 -1.02 8.11
C LEU A 63 -1.25 0.01 9.17
N VAL A 64 -2.21 0.63 9.85
CA VAL A 64 -1.95 1.54 10.97
C VAL A 64 -1.27 0.80 12.13
N CYS A 65 -1.79 -0.37 12.53
CA CYS A 65 -1.20 -1.19 13.60
C CYS A 65 0.24 -1.65 13.28
N GLN A 66 0.57 -1.86 12.00
CA GLN A 66 1.92 -2.21 11.54
C GLN A 66 2.85 -0.99 11.40
N GLY A 67 2.33 0.22 11.65
CA GLY A 67 3.07 1.47 11.55
C GLY A 67 3.43 1.85 10.11
N VAL A 68 2.64 1.41 9.13
CA VAL A 68 2.85 1.80 7.73
C VAL A 68 2.63 3.29 7.58
N THR A 69 3.62 4.01 7.07
CA THR A 69 3.59 5.48 6.94
C THR A 69 3.37 5.95 5.51
N ARG A 70 3.48 5.05 4.52
CA ARG A 70 3.18 5.34 3.13
C ARG A 70 2.49 4.16 2.46
N VAL A 71 1.38 4.48 1.79
CA VAL A 71 0.63 3.54 0.96
C VAL A 71 0.63 4.07 -0.47
N VAL A 72 1.05 3.23 -1.41
CA VAL A 72 0.84 3.47 -2.84
C VAL A 72 -0.34 2.63 -3.27
N MET A 73 -1.26 3.23 -4.03
CA MET A 73 -2.46 2.54 -4.50
C MET A 73 -2.59 2.68 -6.01
N GLU A 74 -2.88 1.58 -6.67
CA GLU A 74 -3.35 1.51 -8.05
C GLU A 74 -4.79 0.96 -8.03
N ALA A 75 -5.64 1.47 -8.92
CA ALA A 75 -7.00 0.97 -9.06
C ALA A 75 -7.34 0.84 -10.55
N THR A 76 -7.57 -0.40 -10.99
CA THR A 76 -7.88 -0.73 -12.40
C THR A 76 -9.37 -0.64 -12.75
N GLY A 77 -10.23 -0.25 -11.80
CA GLY A 77 -11.68 -0.09 -12.01
C GLY A 77 -12.10 1.36 -12.35
N ALA A 78 -13.05 1.52 -13.27
CA ALA A 78 -13.72 2.81 -13.50
C ALA A 78 -14.62 3.16 -12.29
N TYR A 79 -14.02 3.78 -11.26
CA TYR A 79 -14.76 4.33 -10.13
C TYR A 79 -15.25 5.74 -10.49
N VAL A 80 -16.57 5.92 -10.60
CA VAL A 80 -17.17 7.26 -10.77
C VAL A 80 -17.34 7.86 -9.39
N ARG A 81 -16.55 8.88 -9.07
CA ARG A 81 -16.81 9.73 -7.91
C ARG A 81 -18.16 10.42 -8.12
N ARG A 82 -19.14 10.10 -7.28
CA ARG A 82 -20.38 10.87 -7.16
C ARG A 82 -20.13 11.94 -6.09
N GLU A 83 -20.18 13.22 -6.45
CA GLU A 83 -20.25 14.28 -5.44
C GLU A 83 -21.65 14.27 -4.81
N GLY A 84 -21.73 14.22 -3.48
CA GLY A 84 -22.96 14.49 -2.72
C GLY A 84 -23.94 13.31 -2.50
N ALA A 85 -23.43 12.14 -2.11
CA ALA A 85 -24.26 11.11 -1.47
C ALA A 85 -23.77 10.88 -0.03
#